data_AF-A0A6J2U341-F1
#
_entry.id   AF-A0A6J2U341-F1
#
_cell.length_a   1.000
_cell.length_b   1.000
_cell.length_c   1.000
_cell.angle_alpha   90.00
_cell.angle_beta   90.00
_cell.angle_gamma   90.00
#
_symmetry.space_group_name_H-M   'P 1'
#
loop_
_entity.id
_entity.type
_entity.pdbx_description
1 polymer ?
#
loop_
_entity_poly.entity_id
_entity_poly.type
_entity_poly.pdbx_seq_one_letter_code
_entity_poly.pdbx_strand_id
1 'polypeptide(L)'
;MTLRFAANLNFLFGESSTSIAERIRKAHIYGFKAVEIPYPEHEVDDVVKATNETGICVSLINIALDKTRDDLKFGSASIPGEEILFKKQLDKTIEFATLVNCKNVFGH
;
A
#
# COMPACT_ATOMS: atom_id res chain seq x y z
N MET A 1 10.79 6.46 -25.72
CA MET A 1 10.30 6.62 -24.32
C MET A 1 10.22 5.21 -23.73
N THR A 2 10.96 4.93 -22.66
CA THR A 2 10.98 3.59 -22.04
C THR A 2 9.87 3.51 -20.99
N LEU A 3 9.04 2.47 -21.05
CA LEU A 3 8.00 2.23 -20.06
C LEU A 3 8.63 1.89 -18.70
N ARG A 4 8.02 2.39 -17.62
CA ARG A 4 8.39 2.06 -16.24
C ARG A 4 7.30 1.17 -15.66
N PHE A 5 7.70 0.04 -15.11
CA PHE A 5 6.79 -0.94 -14.52
C PHE A 5 6.87 -0.91 -13.00
N ALA A 6 5.70 -0.97 -12.36
CA ALA A 6 5.56 -1.19 -10.93
C ALA A 6 4.93 -2.57 -10.69
N ALA A 7 5.45 -3.33 -9.72
CA ALA A 7 4.82 -4.59 -9.33
C ALA A 7 3.65 -4.31 -8.37
N ASN A 8 2.44 -4.71 -8.75
CA ASN A 8 1.29 -4.63 -7.86
C ASN A 8 1.29 -5.83 -6.90
N LEU A 9 1.60 -5.58 -5.63
CA LEU A 9 1.82 -6.63 -4.62
C LEU A 9 0.52 -7.23 -4.06
N ASN A 10 -0.65 -6.69 -4.44
CA ASN A 10 -1.93 -7.38 -4.19
C ASN A 10 -2.06 -8.64 -5.06
N PHE A 11 -1.43 -8.66 -6.23
CA PHE A 11 -1.53 -9.75 -7.20
C PHE A 11 -0.24 -10.57 -7.33
N LEU A 12 0.92 -9.90 -7.28
CA LEU A 12 2.22 -10.56 -7.42
C LEU A 12 2.81 -10.97 -6.07
N PHE A 13 3.57 -12.06 -6.08
CA PHE A 13 4.28 -12.58 -4.90
C PHE A 13 3.35 -12.96 -3.73
N GLY A 14 2.10 -13.27 -4.05
CA GLY A 14 1.05 -13.65 -3.10
C GLY A 14 1.05 -15.12 -2.69
N GLU A 15 2.17 -15.83 -2.82
CA GLU A 15 2.27 -17.20 -2.30
C GLU A 15 1.95 -17.19 -0.79
N SER A 16 1.15 -18.16 -0.34
CA SER A 16 0.54 -18.18 1.00
C SER A 16 1.53 -17.83 2.11
N SER A 17 1.17 -16.86 2.96
CA SER A 17 1.95 -16.36 4.11
C SER A 17 3.06 -15.35 3.83
N THR A 18 3.16 -14.77 2.62
CA THR A 18 4.15 -13.71 2.34
C THR A 18 3.65 -12.34 2.79
N SER A 19 4.36 -11.72 3.75
CA SER A 19 4.17 -10.35 4.25
C SER A 19 4.41 -9.30 3.15
N ILE A 20 3.89 -8.07 3.30
CA ILE A 20 4.09 -7.01 2.28
C ILE A 20 5.59 -6.69 2.15
N ALA A 21 6.30 -6.65 3.28
CA ALA A 21 7.74 -6.45 3.34
C ALA A 21 8.51 -7.52 2.53
N GLU A 22 8.14 -8.79 2.67
CA GLU A 22 8.76 -9.87 1.89
C GLU A 22 8.45 -9.76 0.39
N ARG A 23 7.23 -9.36 0.03
CA ARG A 23 6.85 -9.12 -1.38
C ARG A 23 7.66 -7.97 -1.99
N ILE A 24 7.98 -6.93 -1.21
CA ILE A 24 8.87 -5.84 -1.63
C ILE A 24 10.28 -6.38 -1.94
N ARG A 25 10.84 -7.20 -1.04
CA ARG A 25 12.16 -7.81 -1.24
C ARG A 25 12.17 -8.71 -2.48
N LYS A 26 11.12 -9.52 -2.68
CA LYS A 26 10.94 -10.32 -3.90
C LYS A 26 10.89 -9.44 -5.15
N ALA A 27 10.06 -8.39 -5.17
CA ALA A 27 9.97 -7.48 -6.31
C ALA A 27 11.33 -6.88 -6.69
N HIS A 28 12.12 -6.49 -5.69
CA HIS A 28 13.51 -6.02 -5.90
C HIS A 28 14.40 -7.10 -6.53
N ILE A 29 14.38 -8.34 -6.02
CA ILE A 29 15.14 -9.48 -6.56
C ILE A 29 14.77 -9.75 -8.04
N TYR A 30 13.49 -9.64 -8.40
CA TYR A 30 13.02 -9.82 -9.78
C TYR A 30 13.22 -8.58 -10.67
N GLY A 31 13.92 -7.55 -10.17
CA GLY A 31 14.35 -6.39 -10.96
C GLY A 31 13.35 -5.24 -11.04
N PHE A 32 12.21 -5.30 -10.35
CA PHE A 32 11.30 -4.17 -10.28
C PHE A 32 11.94 -2.98 -9.57
N LYS A 33 11.69 -1.79 -10.10
CA LYS A 33 12.16 -0.52 -9.51
C LYS A 33 11.07 0.20 -8.74
N ALA A 34 9.83 -0.24 -8.87
CA ALA A 34 8.69 0.32 -8.18
C ALA A 34 7.68 -0.76 -7.79
N VAL A 35 6.88 -0.47 -6.77
CA VAL A 35 5.77 -1.30 -6.30
C VAL A 35 4.51 -0.47 -6.09
N GLU A 36 3.37 -1.14 -6.15
CA GLU A 36 2.08 -0.67 -5.66
C GLU A 36 1.64 -1.60 -4.54
N ILE A 37 1.22 -1.04 -3.40
CA ILE A 37 0.94 -1.82 -2.20
C ILE A 37 -0.43 -1.48 -1.59
N PRO A 38 -1.08 -2.44 -0.91
CA PRO A 38 -2.15 -2.10 0.02
C PRO A 38 -1.59 -1.35 1.23
N TYR A 39 -2.45 -0.70 2.01
CA TYR A 39 -2.04 -0.19 3.32
C TYR A 39 -1.52 -1.34 4.21
N PRO A 40 -0.29 -1.24 4.76
CA PRO A 40 0.34 -2.33 5.50
C PRO A 40 -0.11 -2.36 6.97
N GLU A 41 -1.34 -2.80 7.18
CA GLU A 41 -1.90 -2.94 8.51
C GLU A 41 -1.05 -3.91 9.36
N HIS A 42 -0.60 -3.44 10.53
CA HIS A 42 0.31 -4.17 11.42
C HIS A 42 1.72 -4.47 10.87
N GLU A 43 2.07 -3.96 9.69
CA GLU A 43 3.37 -4.20 9.02
C GLU A 43 4.10 -2.91 8.65
N VAL A 44 3.68 -1.75 9.18
CA VAL A 44 4.22 -0.43 8.81
C VAL A 44 5.75 -0.39 8.92
N ASP A 45 6.30 -0.78 10.08
CA ASP A 45 7.74 -0.70 10.33
C ASP A 45 8.53 -1.67 9.43
N ASP A 46 8.00 -2.88 9.23
CA ASP A 46 8.63 -3.89 8.38
C ASP A 46 8.66 -3.45 6.90
N VAL A 47 7.60 -2.78 6.43
CA VAL A 47 7.53 -2.23 5.09
C VAL A 47 8.46 -1.03 4.92
N VAL A 48 8.54 -0.12 5.90
CA VAL A 48 9.52 0.97 5.90
C VAL A 48 10.94 0.42 5.87
N LYS A 49 11.22 -0.62 6.66
CA LYS A 49 12.52 -1.29 6.63
C LYS A 49 12.82 -1.92 5.28
N ALA A 50 11.88 -2.66 4.69
CA ALA A 50 12.06 -3.31 3.39
C ALA A 50 12.25 -2.29 2.25
N THR A 51 11.52 -1.18 2.26
CA THR A 51 11.70 -0.10 1.26
C THR A 51 13.07 0.56 1.39
N ASN A 52 13.54 0.82 2.61
CA ASN A 52 14.88 1.36 2.85
C ASN A 52 16.01 0.38 2.45
N GLU A 53 15.86 -0.90 2.78
CA GLU A 53 16.83 -1.96 2.43
C GLU A 53 16.97 -2.15 0.91
N THR A 54 15.85 -2.11 0.19
CA THR A 54 15.82 -2.41 -1.25
C THR A 54 15.98 -1.17 -2.14
N GLY A 55 15.75 0.03 -1.59
CA GLY A 55 15.65 1.28 -2.36
C GLY A 55 14.50 1.29 -3.37
N ILE A 56 13.50 0.41 -3.21
CA ILE A 56 12.37 0.33 -4.14
C ILE A 56 11.48 1.56 -4.00
N CYS A 57 10.97 2.07 -5.12
CA CYS A 57 10.02 3.18 -5.10
C CYS A 57 8.61 2.66 -4.81
N VAL A 58 7.98 3.12 -3.72
CA VAL A 58 6.53 2.94 -3.55
C VAL A 58 5.82 3.96 -4.43
N SER A 59 5.18 3.50 -5.49
CA SER A 59 4.57 4.35 -6.50
C SER A 59 3.09 4.68 -6.23
N LEU A 60 2.40 3.79 -5.52
CA LEU A 60 1.00 3.91 -5.15
C LEU A 60 0.73 3.13 -3.86
N ILE A 61 -0.10 3.70 -2.99
CA ILE A 61 -0.62 3.02 -1.79
C ILE A 61 -2.15 3.07 -1.83
N ASN A 62 -2.81 1.92 -1.68
CA ASN A 62 -4.26 1.91 -1.45
C ASN A 62 -4.56 2.35 -0.02
N ILE A 63 -5.62 3.14 0.15
CA ILE A 63 -6.05 3.64 1.46
C ILE A 63 -6.31 2.51 2.46
N ALA A 64 -6.09 2.79 3.75
CA ALA A 64 -6.52 1.92 4.83
C ALA A 64 -8.03 1.65 4.75
N LEU A 65 -8.44 0.38 4.84
CA LEU A 65 -9.84 -0.02 4.80
C LEU A 65 -10.34 -0.41 6.19
N ASP A 66 -11.58 -0.09 6.48
CA ASP A 66 -12.30 -0.61 7.64
C ASP A 66 -13.06 -1.86 7.18
N LYS A 67 -12.82 -2.98 7.85
CA LYS A 67 -13.41 -4.28 7.52
C LYS A 67 -14.42 -4.75 8.58
N THR A 68 -14.81 -3.87 9.50
CA THR A 68 -15.76 -4.20 10.58
C THR A 68 -17.19 -4.32 10.08
N ARG A 69 -17.54 -3.67 8.96
CA ARG A 69 -18.83 -3.75 8.30
C ARG A 69 -18.67 -4.19 6.85
N ASP A 70 -19.66 -4.94 6.35
CA ASP A 70 -19.62 -5.49 4.99
C ASP A 70 -19.70 -4.40 3.91
N ASP A 71 -20.35 -3.27 4.19
CA ASP A 71 -20.45 -2.15 3.26
C ASP A 71 -19.14 -1.34 3.14
N LEU A 72 -18.24 -1.44 4.12
CA LEU A 72 -16.94 -0.74 4.13
C LEU A 72 -15.79 -1.55 3.50
N LYS A 73 -16.03 -2.83 3.16
CA LYS A 73 -14.99 -3.75 2.68
C LYS A 73 -14.26 -3.30 1.41
N PHE A 74 -14.87 -2.40 0.64
CA PHE A 74 -14.33 -1.86 -0.60
C PHE A 74 -13.98 -0.38 -0.53
N GLY A 75 -14.05 0.25 0.65
CA GLY A 75 -13.85 1.69 0.78
C GLY A 75 -14.98 2.39 1.53
N SER A 76 -14.71 3.62 1.93
CA SER A 76 -15.67 4.49 2.62
C SER A 76 -15.91 5.80 1.86
N ALA A 77 -15.12 6.11 0.82
CA ALA A 77 -15.14 7.40 0.13
C ALA A 77 -16.51 7.72 -0.51
N SER A 78 -17.24 6.68 -0.91
CA SER A 78 -18.53 6.80 -1.61
C SER A 78 -19.74 6.49 -0.73
N ILE A 79 -19.57 6.37 0.60
CA ILE A 79 -20.66 6.05 1.53
C ILE A 79 -21.09 7.33 2.27
N PRO A 80 -22.34 7.81 2.07
CA PRO A 80 -22.85 8.97 2.79
C PRO A 80 -22.82 8.76 4.31
N GLY A 81 -22.29 9.72 5.07
CA GLY A 81 -22.17 9.65 6.52
C GLY A 81 -20.86 9.04 7.04
N GLU A 82 -19.99 8.54 6.16
CA GLU A 82 -18.67 7.98 6.52
C GLU A 82 -17.51 8.95 6.28
N GLU A 83 -17.77 10.25 6.11
CA GLU A 83 -16.76 11.25 5.75
C GLU A 83 -15.67 11.37 6.83
N ILE A 84 -16.05 11.23 8.11
CA ILE A 84 -15.12 11.23 9.24
C ILE A 84 -14.22 9.99 9.22
N LEU A 85 -14.80 8.83 8.90
CA LEU A 85 -14.06 7.58 8.78
C LEU A 85 -13.08 7.63 7.60
N PHE A 86 -13.53 8.09 6.43
CA PHE A 86 -12.69 8.28 5.27
C PHE A 86 -11.53 9.22 5.56
N LYS A 87 -11.79 10.37 6.20
CA LYS A 87 -10.74 11.32 6.59
C LYS A 87 -9.70 10.66 7.50
N LYS A 88 -10.13 9.88 8.50
CA LYS A 88 -9.22 9.15 9.40
C LYS A 88 -8.37 8.12 8.65
N GLN A 89 -8.97 7.36 7.73
CA GLN A 89 -8.26 6.40 6.89
C GLN A 89 -7.24 7.07 5.98
N LEU A 90 -7.61 8.22 5.41
CA LEU A 90 -6.76 9.02 4.53
C LEU A 90 -5.57 9.60 5.31
N ASP A 91 -5.82 10.25 6.45
CA ASP A 91 -4.78 10.84 7.30
C ASP A 91 -3.75 9.77 7.70
N LYS A 92 -4.21 8.60 8.16
CA LYS A 92 -3.36 7.45 8.51
C LYS A 92 -2.54 6.94 7.31
N THR A 93 -3.13 6.94 6.12
CA THR A 93 -2.44 6.51 4.89
C THR A 93 -1.40 7.53 4.45
N ILE A 94 -1.66 8.83 4.60
CA ILE A 94 -0.72 9.91 4.29
C ILE A 94 0.48 9.88 5.24
N GLU A 95 0.25 9.65 6.53
CA GLU A 95 1.33 9.46 7.51
C GLU A 95 2.28 8.34 7.07
N PHE A 96 1.73 7.18 6.72
CA PHE A 96 2.52 6.07 6.20
C PHE A 96 3.20 6.39 4.85
N ALA A 97 2.47 7.00 3.90
CA ALA A 97 3.02 7.38 2.61
C ALA A 97 4.23 8.30 2.73
N THR A 98 4.23 9.18 3.73
CA THR A 98 5.35 10.07 4.05
C THR A 98 6.60 9.28 4.48
N LEU A 99 6.43 8.21 5.27
CA LEU A 99 7.55 7.36 5.72
C LEU A 99 8.26 6.64 4.57
N VAL A 100 7.52 6.29 3.50
CA VAL A 100 8.05 5.60 2.33
C VAL A 100 8.21 6.50 1.10
N ASN A 101 8.06 7.82 1.27
CA ASN A 101 8.14 8.84 0.21
C ASN A 101 7.23 8.54 -1.01
N CYS A 102 6.04 8.00 -0.77
CA CYS A 102 5.02 7.78 -1.79
C CYS A 102 4.19 9.04 -2.00
N LYS A 103 3.97 9.44 -3.25
CA LYS A 103 3.22 10.65 -3.62
C LYS A 103 1.76 10.41 -3.99
N ASN A 104 1.37 9.15 -4.18
CA ASN A 104 0.05 8.80 -4.68
C ASN A 104 -0.65 7.87 -3.69
N VAL A 105 -1.83 8.31 -3.25
CA VAL A 105 -2.75 7.50 -2.44
C VAL A 105 -4.01 7.24 -3.25
N PHE A 106 -4.41 5.98 -3.36
CA PHE A 106 -5.64 5.58 -4.02
C PHE A 106 -6.77 5.47 -2.99
N GLY A 107 -7.68 6.44 -3.03
CA GLY A 107 -8.89 6.46 -2.19
C GLY A 107 -9.95 5.52 -2.75
N HIS A 108 -10.56 4.75 -1.86
CA HIS A 108 -11.60 3.77 -2.14
C HIS A 108 -12.92 4.20 -1.52
#